data_AF-A0A1Y3BSR8-F1
#
_entry.id   AF-A0A1Y3BSR8-F1
#
_cell.length_a   1.000
_cell.length_b   1.000
_cell.length_c   1.000
_cell.angle_alpha   90.00
_cell.angle_beta   90.00
_cell.angle_gamma   90.00
#
_symmetry.space_group_name_H-M   'P 1'
#
loop_
_entity.id
_entity.type
_entity.pdbx_description
1 polymer ?
#
loop_
_entity_poly.entity_id
_entity_poly.type
_entity_poly.pdbx_seq_one_letter_code
_entity_poly.pdbx_strand_id
1 'polypeptide(L)'
;MGKIMKPGKVVLLLAGKYAGRKAVILKNQDEGTNAKSYGHALVAGIDRYPRPVTRRMGKKKRSKRSRIKPFLKVVNYNHMMPTRYEFF
;
A
#
# COMPACT_ATOMS: atom_id res chain seq x y z
N MET A 1 -16.97 -13.28 -13.88
CA MET A 1 -15.93 -13.32 -12.81
C MET A 1 -15.55 -11.88 -12.48
N GLY A 2 -15.67 -11.44 -11.22
CA GLY A 2 -15.51 -10.03 -10.85
C GLY A 2 -14.04 -9.59 -10.75
N LYS A 3 -13.74 -8.34 -11.15
CA LYS A 3 -12.38 -7.79 -11.11
C LYS A 3 -11.95 -7.55 -9.65
N ILE A 4 -10.91 -8.25 -9.20
CA ILE A 4 -10.44 -8.21 -7.80
C ILE A 4 -9.59 -6.96 -7.54
N MET A 5 -8.74 -6.58 -8.51
CA MET A 5 -7.85 -5.41 -8.42
C MET A 5 -8.62 -4.14 -8.78
N LYS A 6 -9.41 -3.64 -7.83
CA LYS A 6 -10.18 -2.39 -7.94
C LYS A 6 -9.60 -1.30 -7.02
N PRO A 7 -9.78 -0.01 -7.36
CA PRO A 7 -9.47 1.10 -6.46
C PRO A 7 -10.08 0.88 -5.06
N GLY A 8 -9.35 1.26 -4.02
CA GLY A 8 -9.77 1.08 -2.63
C GLY A 8 -9.45 -0.30 -2.04
N LYS A 9 -9.04 -1.29 -2.84
CA LYS A 9 -8.56 -2.57 -2.31
C LYS A 9 -7.22 -2.43 -1.60
N VAL A 10 -7.10 -3.10 -0.46
CA VAL A 10 -5.83 -3.25 0.25
C VAL A 10 -5.07 -4.43 -0.34
N VAL A 11 -3.82 -4.17 -0.70
CA VAL A 11 -2.89 -5.15 -1.26
C VAL A 11 -1.63 -5.23 -0.42
N LEU A 12 -0.99 -6.40 -0.45
CA LEU A 12 0.34 -6.60 0.11
C LEU A 12 1.36 -6.61 -1.02
N LEU A 13 2.42 -5.83 -0.90
CA LEU A 13 3.49 -5.83 -1.89
C LEU A 13 4.40 -7.05 -1.70
N LEU A 14 4.65 -7.79 -2.77
CA LEU A 14 5.46 -9.02 -2.75
C LEU A 14 6.94 -8.76 -3.03
N ALA A 15 7.26 -7.77 -3.88
CA ALA A 15 8.62 -7.56 -4.37
C ALA A 15 9.09 -6.08 -4.34
N GLY A 16 10.42 -5.92 -4.31
CA GLY A 16 11.12 -4.63 -4.32
C GLY A 16 11.22 -3.95 -2.95
N LYS A 17 11.64 -2.67 -2.93
CA LYS A 17 11.93 -1.89 -1.70
C LYS A 17 10.82 -1.92 -0.64
N TYR A 18 9.56 -2.02 -1.05
CA TYR A 18 8.40 -1.99 -0.16
C TYR A 18 7.74 -3.37 0.02
N ALA A 19 8.45 -4.46 -0.27
CA ALA A 19 7.96 -5.81 -0.01
C ALA A 19 7.53 -5.97 1.47
N GLY A 20 6.43 -6.70 1.69
CA GLY A 20 5.79 -6.87 3.00
C GLY A 20 5.03 -5.64 3.52
N ARG A 21 5.03 -4.52 2.78
CA ARG A 21 4.24 -3.35 3.14
C ARG A 21 2.82 -3.44 2.57
N LYS A 22 1.86 -2.99 3.37
CA LYS A 22 0.46 -2.84 2.99
C LYS A 22 0.31 -1.55 2.20
N ALA A 23 -0.46 -1.63 1.13
CA ALA A 23 -0.78 -0.51 0.26
C ALA A 23 -2.24 -0.58 -0.19
N VAL A 24 -2.76 0.54 -0.67
CA VAL A 24 -4.09 0.67 -1.25
C VAL A 24 -3.93 1.00 -2.72
N ILE A 25 -4.73 0.34 -3.57
CA ILE A 25 -4.82 0.67 -5.00
C ILE A 25 -5.57 1.99 -5.13
N LEU A 26 -4.92 3.00 -5.71
CA LEU A 26 -5.54 4.29 -6.02
C LEU A 26 -6.13 4.29 -7.42
N LYS A 27 -5.34 3.82 -8.40
CA LYS A 27 -5.73 3.77 -9.81
C LYS A 27 -5.22 2.49 -10.45
N ASN A 28 -6.11 1.77 -11.10
CA ASN A 28 -5.82 0.60 -11.92
C ASN A 28 -5.51 1.02 -13.37
N GLN A 29 -4.56 0.32 -14.00
CA GLN A 29 -4.27 0.39 -15.43
C GLN A 29 -4.12 -1.03 -15.94
N ASP A 30 -5.20 -1.54 -16.52
CA ASP A 30 -5.32 -2.98 -16.80
C ASP A 30 -4.73 -3.36 -18.16
N GLU A 31 -4.84 -2.47 -19.15
CA GLU A 31 -4.34 -2.66 -20.51
C GLU A 31 -2.90 -2.13 -20.70
N GLY A 32 -2.28 -1.62 -19.63
CA GLY A 32 -0.99 -0.95 -19.69
C GLY A 32 -1.06 0.46 -20.28
N THR A 33 0.10 1.09 -20.40
CA THR A 33 0.30 2.40 -21.04
C THR A 33 1.47 2.31 -22.01
N ASN A 34 1.64 3.31 -22.88
CA ASN A 34 2.77 3.35 -23.82
C ASN A 34 4.14 3.20 -23.13
N ALA A 35 4.27 3.66 -21.88
CA ALA A 35 5.49 3.50 -21.09
C ALA A 35 5.64 2.11 -20.44
N LYS A 36 4.53 1.40 -20.21
CA LYS A 36 4.47 0.12 -19.49
C LYS A 36 3.35 -0.74 -20.06
N SER A 37 3.71 -1.68 -20.93
CA SER A 37 2.76 -2.58 -21.61
C SER A 37 2.08 -3.62 -20.70
N TYR A 38 2.51 -3.75 -19.44
CA TYR A 38 1.93 -4.69 -18.48
C TYR A 38 0.87 -4.04 -17.59
N GLY A 39 -0.09 -4.85 -17.11
CA GLY A 39 -1.08 -4.42 -16.12
C GLY A 39 -0.43 -3.97 -14.81
N HIS A 40 -0.76 -2.77 -14.36
CA HIS A 40 -0.18 -2.18 -13.17
C HIS A 40 -1.14 -1.25 -12.45
N ALA A 41 -0.81 -0.93 -11.21
CA ALA A 41 -1.57 0.03 -10.41
C ALA A 41 -0.66 1.09 -9.80
N LEU A 42 -1.23 2.29 -9.64
CA LEU A 42 -0.71 3.27 -8.71
C LEU A 42 -1.18 2.90 -7.31
N VAL A 43 -0.22 2.69 -6.40
CA VAL A 43 -0.50 2.34 -5.01
C VAL A 43 0.03 3.39 -4.05
N ALA A 44 -0.72 3.64 -2.98
CA ALA A 44 -0.27 4.37 -1.80
C ALA A 44 -0.13 3.40 -0.64
N GLY A 45 1.04 3.34 -0.02
CA GLY A 45 1.29 2.42 1.09
C GLY A 45 2.06 3.04 2.24
N ILE A 46 2.28 2.24 3.27
CA ILE A 46 2.95 2.66 4.50
C ILE A 46 4.34 2.04 4.57
N ASP A 47 5.39 2.85 4.40
CA ASP A 47 6.80 2.44 4.54
C ASP A 47 7.14 2.27 6.03
N ARG A 48 6.77 3.26 6.85
CA ARG A 48 6.94 3.19 8.30
C ARG A 48 5.60 3.16 9.00
N TYR A 49 5.23 1.99 9.52
CA TYR A 49 4.04 1.81 10.35
C TYR A 49 4.16 2.56 11.68
N PRO A 50 3.02 2.99 12.25
CA PRO A 50 3.01 3.52 13.59
C PRO A 50 3.47 2.43 14.57
N ARG A 51 4.27 2.83 15.57
CA ARG A 51 4.77 1.90 16.59
C ARG A 51 3.75 1.82 17.73
N PRO A 52 3.66 0.68 18.45
CA PRO A 52 2.73 0.54 19.57
C PRO A 52 2.97 1.61 20.63
N VAL A 53 1.87 2.17 21.12
CA VAL A 53 1.82 3.22 22.13
C VAL A 53 1.25 2.64 23.42
N THR A 54 1.94 2.85 24.54
CA THR A 54 1.46 2.42 25.87
C THR A 54 1.14 3.63 26.74
N ARG A 55 0.28 3.45 27.75
CA ARG A 55 -0.21 4.53 28.63
C ARG A 55 0.92 5.28 29.36
N ARG A 56 2.02 4.59 29.67
CA ARG A 56 3.19 5.15 30.38
C ARG A 56 4.01 6.13 29.54
N MET A 57 3.78 6.22 28.22
CA MET A 57 4.59 7.08 27.35
C MET A 57 4.21 8.56 27.46
N GLY A 58 5.21 9.44 27.59
CA GLY A 58 5.03 10.89 27.53
C GLY A 58 4.58 11.38 26.15
N LYS A 59 3.96 12.58 26.10
CA LYS A 59 3.37 13.18 24.88
C LYS A 59 4.34 13.21 23.69
N LYS A 60 5.60 13.62 23.91
CA LYS A 60 6.66 13.67 22.88
C LYS A 60 6.96 12.30 22.27
N LYS A 61 7.01 11.24 23.09
CA LYS A 61 7.27 9.86 22.63
C LYS A 61 6.06 9.30 21.88
N ARG A 62 4.84 9.60 22.32
CA ARG A 62 3.59 9.23 21.64
C ARG A 62 3.50 9.85 20.24
N SER A 63 3.75 11.15 20.11
CA SER A 63 3.76 11.84 18.82
C SER A 63 4.77 11.22 17.85
N LYS A 64 6.02 11.00 18.29
CA LYS A 64 7.07 10.39 17.45
C LYS A 64 6.72 8.96 17.01
N ARG A 65 6.05 8.16 17.85
CA ARG A 65 5.66 6.77 17.51
C ARG A 65 4.44 6.69 16.59
N SER A 66 3.58 7.70 16.62
CA SER A 66 2.37 7.77 15.79
C SER A 66 2.66 8.29 14.37
N ARG A 67 3.86 8.83 14.12
CA ARG A 67 4.24 9.35 12.81
C ARG A 67 4.37 8.21 11.79
N ILE A 68 3.58 8.29 10.73
CA ILE A 68 3.58 7.37 9.59
C ILE A 68 4.45 7.97 8.48
N LYS A 69 5.19 7.11 7.76
CA LYS A 69 5.86 7.49 6.51
C LYS A 69 5.16 6.81 5.35
N PRO A 70 4.34 7.52 4.55
CA PRO A 70 3.70 6.95 3.38
C PRO A 70 4.68 6.87 2.20
N PHE A 71 4.32 6.10 1.19
CA PHE A 71 4.97 6.10 -0.13
C PHE A 71 3.94 6.00 -1.24
N LEU A 72 4.28 6.53 -2.41
CA LEU A 72 3.57 6.32 -3.67
C LEU A 72 4.45 5.52 -4.60
N LYS A 73 3.88 4.51 -5.26
CA LYS A 73 4.62 3.69 -6.24
C LYS A 73 3.68 3.15 -7.30
N VAL A 74 4.19 3.04 -8.52
CA VAL A 74 3.54 2.26 -9.57
C VAL A 74 4.08 0.82 -9.53
N VAL A 75 3.19 -0.17 -9.40
CA VAL A 75 3.55 -1.58 -9.21
C VAL A 75 2.77 -2.46 -10.18
N ASN A 76 3.47 -3.43 -10.78
CA ASN A 76 2.87 -4.49 -11.60
C ASN A 76 1.95 -5.38 -10.75
N TYR A 77 0.83 -5.82 -11.30
CA TYR A 77 -0.11 -6.72 -10.60
C TYR A 77 0.53 -8.01 -10.07
N ASN A 78 1.49 -8.59 -10.79
CA ASN A 78 2.18 -9.81 -10.36
C ASN A 78 2.97 -9.63 -9.06
N HIS A 79 3.33 -8.40 -8.72
CA HIS A 79 4.08 -8.07 -7.50
C HIS A 79 3.18 -7.63 -6.34
N MET A 80 1.88 -7.89 -6.45
CA MET A 80 0.89 -7.55 -5.45
C MET A 80 0.00 -8.75 -5.13
N MET A 81 -0.19 -9.01 -3.84
CA MET A 81 -1.18 -9.97 -3.36
C MET A 81 -2.44 -9.22 -2.94
N PRO A 82 -3.60 -9.46 -3.58
CA PRO A 82 -4.85 -8.86 -3.15
C PRO A 82 -5.26 -9.43 -1.80
N THR A 83 -5.73 -8.58 -0.89
CA THR A 83 -6.28 -9.02 0.39
C THR A 83 -7.79 -8.86 0.41
N ARG A 84 -8.45 -9.49 1.39
CA ARG A 84 -9.90 -9.34 1.61
C ARG A 84 -10.32 -7.92 2.03
N TYR A 85 -9.38 -7.10 2.51
CA TYR A 85 -9.69 -5.81 3.11
C TYR A 85 -9.89 -4.72 2.05
N GLU A 86 -10.86 -3.84 2.30
CA GLU A 86 -11.11 -2.61 1.54
C GLU A 86 -10.87 -1.42 2.47
N PHE A 87 -10.30 -0.34 1.93
CA PHE A 87 -10.04 0.90 2.67
C PHE A 87 -11.22 1.88 2.60
N PHE A 88 -12.10 1.70 1.60
CA PHE A 88 -13.36 2.42 1.41
C PHE A 88 -14.51 1.42 1.50
#